data_AF-A0A3D4LIH1-F1
#
_entry.id   AF-A0A3D4LIH1-F1
#
_cell.length_a   1.000
_cell.length_b   1.000
_cell.length_c   1.000
_cell.angle_alpha   90.00
_cell.angle_beta   90.00
_cell.angle_gamma   90.00
#
_symmetry.space_group_name_H-M   'P 1'
#
loop_
_entity.id
_entity.type
_entity.pdbx_description
1 polymer ?
#
loop_
_entity_poly.entity_id
_entity_poly.type
_entity_poly.pdbx_seq_one_letter_code
_entity_poly.pdbx_strand_id
1 'polypeptide(L)'
;SSILFLLFSFFMLVGIAYGKTTGSVKSGADVAKFLQKGLVGVSGFLVVCLPASMFITWFGKSNISTIIAIKGAEALQHMNISGIPLLLLFILLCGVVNIFITSGTTKWMLLAPVFVPMLAMVGISPAAAQMGYRISDSAIDMITPLSAYIPVILGMMEKYKNKGQELGIGTVISLSMPYSLLIYVFWILFYVTWLLIGLPLGPGVSASM
;
A
#
# COMPACT_ATOMS: atom_id res chain seq x y z
N SER A 1 11.11 9.84 15.12
CA SER A 1 11.58 9.16 13.89
C SER A 1 12.80 8.23 14.09
N SER A 2 13.00 7.64 15.27
CA SER A 2 14.19 6.81 15.54
C SER A 2 14.12 5.38 14.95
N ILE A 3 12.91 4.87 14.66
CA ILE A 3 12.70 3.51 14.17
C ILE A 3 13.29 3.26 12.77
N LEU A 4 13.23 4.24 11.87
CA LEU A 4 13.81 4.12 10.52
C LEU A 4 15.32 3.92 10.60
N PHE A 5 15.98 4.71 11.45
CA PHE A 5 17.42 4.59 11.67
C PHE A 5 17.78 3.23 12.26
N LEU A 6 17.02 2.75 13.26
CA LEU A 6 17.23 1.43 13.84
C LEU A 6 17.10 0.30 12.82
N LEU A 7 16.05 0.31 11.98
CA LEU A 7 15.87 -0.68 10.92
C LEU A 7 16.98 -0.63 9.89
N PHE A 8 17.34 0.58 9.44
CA PHE A 8 18.45 0.78 8.51
C PHE A 8 19.75 0.23 9.07
N SER A 9 20.12 0.61 10.30
CA SER A 9 21.33 0.13 10.97
C SER A 9 21.30 -1.38 11.15
N PHE A 10 20.17 -1.95 11.57
CA PHE A 10 20.02 -3.40 11.75
C PHE A 10 20.26 -4.16 10.44
N PHE A 11 19.54 -3.83 9.36
CA PHE A 11 19.69 -4.51 8.08
C PHE A 11 21.06 -4.28 7.45
N MET A 12 21.62 -3.08 7.61
CA MET A 12 22.97 -2.78 7.14
C MET A 12 24.01 -3.63 7.86
N LEU A 13 23.94 -3.73 9.20
CA LEU A 13 24.89 -4.51 9.99
C LEU A 13 24.80 -6.00 9.67
N VAL A 14 23.58 -6.56 9.61
CA VAL A 14 23.36 -7.98 9.26
C VAL A 14 23.84 -8.24 7.83
N GLY A 15 23.53 -7.36 6.88
CA GLY A 15 23.97 -7.46 5.49
C GLY A 15 25.50 -7.41 5.35
N ILE A 16 26.18 -6.53 6.09
CA ILE A 16 27.66 -6.46 6.10
C ILE A 16 28.25 -7.72 6.73
N ALA A 17 27.71 -8.20 7.84
CA ALA A 17 28.18 -9.41 8.51
C ALA A 17 28.09 -10.63 7.58
N TYR A 18 26.93 -10.83 6.95
CA TYR A 18 26.72 -11.89 5.96
C TYR A 18 27.59 -11.71 4.71
N GLY A 19 27.74 -10.47 4.23
CA GLY A 19 28.59 -10.16 3.09
C GLY A 19 30.07 -10.50 3.36
N LYS A 20 30.55 -10.24 4.58
CA LYS A 20 31.92 -10.58 4.98
C LYS A 20 32.14 -12.09 5.08
N THR A 21 31.20 -12.85 5.67
CA THR A 21 31.35 -14.31 5.83
C THR A 21 31.31 -15.06 4.50
N THR A 22 30.49 -14.59 3.55
CA THR A 22 30.38 -15.17 2.21
C THR A 22 31.43 -14.66 1.22
N GLY A 23 32.27 -13.70 1.64
CA GLY A 23 33.28 -13.06 0.77
C GLY A 23 32.73 -12.09 -0.27
N SER A 24 31.43 -11.77 -0.21
CA SER A 24 30.76 -10.80 -1.09
C SER A 24 31.10 -9.34 -0.76
N VAL A 25 31.47 -9.05 0.49
CA VAL A 25 31.97 -7.75 0.96
C VAL A 25 33.41 -7.94 1.40
N LYS A 26 34.37 -7.40 0.64
CA LYS A 26 35.81 -7.53 0.91
C LYS A 26 36.38 -6.27 1.54
N SER A 27 35.78 -5.12 1.24
CA SER A 27 36.23 -3.80 1.70
C SER A 27 35.06 -2.87 2.00
N GLY A 28 35.33 -1.76 2.69
CA GLY A 28 34.33 -0.71 2.91
C GLY A 28 33.79 -0.09 1.62
N ALA A 29 34.58 -0.09 0.54
CA ALA A 29 34.14 0.40 -0.78
C ALA A 29 33.02 -0.46 -1.37
N ASP A 30 32.99 -1.77 -1.07
CA ASP A 30 31.93 -2.66 -1.55
C ASP A 30 30.59 -2.32 -0.90
N VAL A 31 30.61 -1.95 0.39
CA VAL A 31 29.42 -1.48 1.11
C VAL A 31 28.84 -0.23 0.44
N ALA A 32 29.68 0.75 0.11
CA ALA A 32 29.25 1.96 -0.61
C ALA A 32 28.66 1.62 -2.00
N LYS A 33 29.28 0.68 -2.74
CA LYS A 33 28.74 0.19 -4.02
C LYS A 33 27.38 -0.47 -3.88
N PHE A 34 27.16 -1.28 -2.84
CA PHE A 34 25.85 -1.89 -2.59
C PHE A 34 24.78 -0.85 -2.24
N LEU A 35 25.12 0.15 -1.42
CA LEU A 35 24.23 1.27 -1.14
C LEU A 35 23.88 2.06 -2.40
N GLN A 36 24.86 2.36 -3.25
CA GLN A 36 24.63 3.02 -4.54
C GLN A 36 23.72 2.20 -5.45
N LYS A 37 23.92 0.88 -5.54
CA LYS A 37 23.06 -0.01 -6.33
C LYS A 37 21.62 0.00 -5.82
N GLY A 38 21.42 0.08 -4.51
CA GLY A 38 20.10 0.28 -3.90
C GLY A 38 19.44 1.58 -4.35
N LEU A 39 20.18 2.70 -4.37
CA LEU A 39 19.67 3.99 -4.86
C LEU A 39 19.29 3.95 -6.34
N VAL A 40 20.08 3.27 -7.19
CA VAL A 40 19.74 3.08 -8.60
C VAL A 40 18.42 2.30 -8.74
N GLY A 41 18.21 1.27 -7.91
CA GLY A 41 16.99 0.46 -7.91
C GLY A 41 15.70 1.25 -7.61
N VAL A 42 15.80 2.36 -6.87
CA VAL A 42 14.66 3.24 -6.55
C VAL A 42 14.61 4.53 -7.39
N SER A 43 15.53 4.71 -8.34
CA SER A 43 15.62 5.92 -9.14
C SER A 43 14.34 6.24 -9.92
N GLY A 44 13.70 5.23 -10.53
CA GLY A 44 12.41 5.40 -11.22
C GLY A 44 11.30 5.89 -10.30
N PHE A 45 11.30 5.46 -9.03
CA PHE A 45 10.35 5.95 -8.02
C PHE A 45 10.61 7.42 -7.67
N LEU A 46 11.88 7.85 -7.57
CA LEU A 46 12.23 9.26 -7.32
C LEU A 46 11.74 10.19 -8.44
N VAL A 47 11.79 9.74 -9.71
CA VAL A 47 11.26 10.50 -10.85
C VAL A 47 9.76 10.76 -10.73
N VAL A 48 8.99 9.82 -10.16
CA VAL A 48 7.54 9.99 -9.93
C VAL A 48 7.27 10.82 -8.67
N CYS A 49 8.05 10.62 -7.60
CA CYS A 49 7.90 11.35 -6.34
C CYS A 49 8.06 12.86 -6.51
N LEU A 50 9.00 13.29 -7.36
CA LEU A 50 9.29 14.70 -7.56
C LEU A 50 8.06 15.50 -8.04
N PRO A 51 7.45 15.22 -9.20
CA PRO A 51 6.26 15.94 -9.65
C PRO A 51 5.06 15.74 -8.71
N ALA A 52 4.93 14.57 -8.07
CA ALA A 52 3.86 14.34 -7.12
C ALA A 52 4.02 15.18 -5.83
N SER A 53 5.22 15.33 -5.31
CA SER A 53 5.49 16.22 -4.16
C SER A 53 5.19 17.69 -4.49
N MET A 54 5.49 18.12 -5.72
CA MET A 54 5.12 19.44 -6.24
C MET A 54 3.61 19.59 -6.34
N PHE A 55 2.92 18.59 -6.90
CA PHE A 55 1.45 18.55 -6.97
C PHE A 55 0.84 18.66 -5.57
N ILE A 56 1.26 17.83 -4.61
CA ILE A 56 0.74 17.87 -3.23
C ILE A 56 0.92 19.27 -2.63
N THR A 57 2.10 19.86 -2.82
CA THR A 57 2.41 21.21 -2.31
C THR A 57 1.51 22.28 -2.93
N TRP A 58 1.34 22.28 -4.26
CA TRP A 58 0.51 23.26 -4.95
C TRP A 58 -0.99 23.03 -4.73
N PHE A 59 -1.42 21.78 -4.65
CA PHE A 59 -2.80 21.36 -4.36
C PHE A 59 -3.23 21.70 -2.92
N GLY A 60 -2.27 21.65 -1.98
CA GLY A 60 -2.42 22.22 -0.64
C GLY A 60 -2.54 23.75 -0.68
N LYS A 61 -1.56 24.43 -1.29
CA LYS A 61 -1.52 25.90 -1.36
C LYS A 61 -2.71 26.54 -2.09
N SER A 62 -3.27 25.86 -3.08
CA SER A 62 -4.45 26.34 -3.81
C SER A 62 -5.76 26.21 -3.03
N ASN A 63 -5.73 25.59 -1.84
CA ASN A 63 -6.91 25.23 -1.04
C ASN A 63 -7.89 24.27 -1.75
N ILE A 64 -7.55 23.71 -2.91
CA ILE A 64 -8.42 22.76 -3.61
C ILE A 64 -8.59 21.48 -2.78
N SER A 65 -7.50 20.99 -2.18
CA SER A 65 -7.55 19.88 -1.20
C SER A 65 -8.56 20.15 -0.08
N THR A 66 -8.49 21.33 0.52
CA THR A 66 -9.40 21.77 1.59
C THR A 66 -10.85 21.84 1.11
N ILE A 67 -11.11 22.44 -0.05
CA ILE A 67 -12.48 22.55 -0.60
C ILE A 67 -13.07 21.16 -0.89
N ILE A 68 -12.31 20.27 -1.52
CA ILE A 68 -12.75 18.91 -1.83
C ILE A 68 -12.99 18.14 -0.53
N ALA A 69 -12.11 18.28 0.46
CA ALA A 69 -12.26 17.63 1.76
C ALA A 69 -13.52 18.10 2.48
N ILE A 70 -13.80 19.41 2.51
CA ILE A 70 -15.01 19.96 3.14
C ILE A 70 -16.27 19.45 2.42
N LYS A 71 -16.35 19.61 1.09
CA LYS A 71 -17.53 19.18 0.33
C LYS A 71 -17.75 17.66 0.40
N GLY A 72 -16.67 16.88 0.39
CA GLY A 72 -16.72 15.44 0.55
C GLY A 72 -17.20 15.04 1.95
N ALA A 73 -16.67 15.70 2.99
CA ALA A 73 -17.12 15.50 4.36
C ALA A 73 -18.60 15.86 4.55
N GLU A 74 -19.07 16.98 4.00
CA GLU A 74 -20.48 17.38 4.00
C GLU A 74 -21.38 16.33 3.33
N ALA A 75 -20.96 15.80 2.17
CA ALA A 75 -21.70 14.74 1.49
C ALA A 75 -21.81 13.47 2.36
N LEU A 76 -20.71 13.06 3.01
CA LEU A 76 -20.68 11.91 3.92
C LEU A 76 -21.54 12.15 5.18
N GLN A 77 -21.52 13.37 5.72
CA GLN A 77 -22.35 13.77 6.85
C GLN A 77 -23.84 13.77 6.51
N HIS A 78 -24.22 14.24 5.30
CA HIS A 78 -25.61 14.15 4.83
C HIS A 78 -26.10 12.71 4.68
N MET A 79 -25.22 11.77 4.33
CA MET A 79 -25.53 10.34 4.31
C MET A 79 -25.62 9.73 5.71
N ASN A 80 -25.25 10.48 6.75
CA ASN A 80 -25.23 10.06 8.15
C ASN A 80 -24.37 8.80 8.39
N ILE A 81 -23.27 8.66 7.61
CA ILE A 81 -22.35 7.53 7.69
C ILE A 81 -21.08 8.00 8.41
N SER A 82 -20.81 7.47 9.60
CA SER A 82 -19.65 7.80 10.42
C SER A 82 -18.96 6.54 10.96
N GLY A 83 -17.72 6.68 11.45
CA GLY A 83 -16.97 5.60 12.09
C GLY A 83 -16.68 4.39 11.18
N ILE A 84 -16.93 3.18 11.69
CA ILE A 84 -16.60 1.91 11.01
C ILE A 84 -17.28 1.78 9.63
N PRO A 85 -18.59 2.04 9.46
CA PRO A 85 -19.22 2.01 8.14
C PRO A 85 -18.51 2.87 7.08
N LEU A 86 -18.08 4.08 7.46
CA LEU A 86 -17.37 4.96 6.54
C LEU A 86 -15.98 4.41 6.17
N LEU A 87 -15.27 3.86 7.15
CA LEU A 87 -13.99 3.22 6.93
C LEU A 87 -14.10 1.99 6.01
N LEU A 88 -15.17 1.20 6.15
CA LEU A 88 -15.46 0.08 5.26
C LEU A 88 -15.72 0.53 3.83
N LEU A 89 -16.49 1.62 3.63
CA LEU A 89 -16.69 2.20 2.31
C LEU A 89 -15.38 2.67 1.69
N PHE A 90 -14.50 3.28 2.48
CA PHE A 90 -13.18 3.69 2.02
C PHE A 90 -12.31 2.48 1.62
N ILE A 91 -12.30 1.42 2.43
CA ILE A 91 -11.60 0.17 2.12
C ILE A 91 -12.11 -0.42 0.79
N LEU A 92 -13.42 -0.51 0.62
CA LEU A 92 -14.05 -0.99 -0.62
C LEU A 92 -13.68 -0.12 -1.83
N LEU A 93 -13.71 1.20 -1.68
CA LEU A 93 -13.28 2.13 -2.72
C LEU A 93 -11.83 1.89 -3.13
N CYS A 94 -10.91 1.77 -2.15
CA CYS A 94 -9.51 1.44 -2.43
C CYS A 94 -9.39 0.10 -3.17
N GLY A 95 -10.21 -0.90 -2.81
CA GLY A 95 -10.26 -2.18 -3.49
C GLY A 95 -10.67 -2.06 -4.96
N VAL A 96 -11.66 -1.22 -5.28
CA VAL A 96 -12.05 -0.96 -6.68
C VAL A 96 -10.91 -0.28 -7.45
N VAL A 97 -10.27 0.74 -6.84
CA VAL A 97 -9.14 1.45 -7.46
C VAL A 97 -7.96 0.52 -7.72
N ASN A 98 -7.73 -0.47 -6.83
CA ASN A 98 -6.70 -1.49 -6.97
C ASN A 98 -6.78 -2.32 -8.25
N ILE A 99 -7.98 -2.53 -8.79
CA ILE A 99 -8.14 -3.27 -10.05
C ILE A 99 -7.48 -2.51 -11.21
N PHE A 100 -7.48 -1.17 -11.16
CA PHE A 100 -6.99 -0.30 -12.24
C PHE A 100 -5.55 0.18 -12.05
N ILE A 101 -5.12 0.41 -10.81
CA ILE A 101 -3.79 0.94 -10.49
C ILE A 101 -3.06 -0.09 -9.64
N THR A 102 -2.01 -0.69 -10.18
CA THR A 102 -1.27 -1.78 -9.52
C THR A 102 -0.09 -1.29 -8.67
N SER A 103 0.38 -0.06 -8.87
CA SER A 103 1.42 0.52 -8.02
C SER A 103 0.81 1.09 -6.75
N GLY A 104 0.98 0.39 -5.63
CA GLY A 104 0.53 0.85 -4.32
C GLY A 104 1.10 2.22 -3.94
N THR A 105 2.38 2.46 -4.14
CA THR A 105 2.98 3.75 -3.76
C THR A 105 2.45 4.91 -4.62
N THR A 106 2.28 4.70 -5.93
CA THR A 106 1.72 5.72 -6.84
C THR A 106 0.26 6.00 -6.49
N LYS A 107 -0.53 4.96 -6.21
CA LYS A 107 -1.95 5.06 -5.84
C LYS A 107 -2.13 5.83 -4.53
N TRP A 108 -1.38 5.47 -3.48
CA TRP A 108 -1.44 6.19 -2.21
C TRP A 108 -1.04 7.67 -2.35
N MET A 109 -0.04 7.96 -3.18
CA MET A 109 0.42 9.32 -3.44
C MET A 109 -0.66 10.20 -4.10
N LEU A 110 -1.57 9.59 -4.86
CA LEU A 110 -2.73 10.28 -5.45
C LEU A 110 -3.91 10.37 -4.48
N LEU A 111 -4.21 9.29 -3.73
CA LEU A 111 -5.38 9.24 -2.85
C LEU A 111 -5.18 9.99 -1.53
N ALA A 112 -4.00 9.87 -0.92
CA ALA A 112 -3.74 10.41 0.42
C ALA A 112 -4.02 11.92 0.55
N PRO A 113 -3.59 12.79 -0.39
CA PRO A 113 -3.81 14.24 -0.27
C PRO A 113 -5.28 14.66 -0.29
N VAL A 114 -6.18 13.81 -0.79
CA VAL A 114 -7.62 14.08 -0.87
C VAL A 114 -8.36 13.37 0.25
N PHE A 115 -8.17 12.05 0.39
CA PHE A 115 -8.96 11.23 1.31
C PHE A 115 -8.51 11.36 2.75
N VAL A 116 -7.22 11.53 3.05
CA VAL A 116 -6.75 11.61 4.44
C VAL A 116 -7.30 12.87 5.12
N PRO A 117 -7.22 14.09 4.55
CA PRO A 117 -7.84 15.26 5.15
C PRO A 117 -9.36 15.14 5.27
N MET A 118 -10.04 14.64 4.22
CA MET A 118 -11.49 14.46 4.20
C MET A 118 -11.97 13.51 5.31
N LEU A 119 -11.31 12.37 5.48
CA LEU A 119 -11.65 11.38 6.50
C LEU A 119 -11.33 11.89 7.91
N ALA A 120 -10.25 12.66 8.07
CA ALA A 120 -9.90 13.29 9.34
C ALA A 120 -10.96 14.30 9.81
N MET A 121 -11.59 15.03 8.88
CA MET A 121 -12.67 15.97 9.21
C MET A 121 -13.93 15.29 9.77
N VAL A 122 -14.11 14.00 9.51
CA VAL A 122 -15.26 13.19 9.96
C VAL A 122 -14.87 12.16 11.04
N GLY A 123 -13.73 12.37 11.71
CA GLY A 123 -13.29 11.60 12.88
C GLY A 123 -12.29 10.47 12.59
N ILE A 124 -12.11 10.07 11.34
CA ILE A 124 -11.20 8.96 10.99
C ILE A 124 -9.75 9.44 10.98
N SER A 125 -8.93 8.90 11.89
CA SER A 125 -7.51 9.27 11.95
C SER A 125 -6.75 8.93 10.65
N PRO A 126 -5.70 9.70 10.30
CA PRO A 126 -4.84 9.40 9.15
C PRO A 126 -4.24 7.99 9.17
N ALA A 127 -3.91 7.49 10.36
CA ALA A 127 -3.41 6.13 10.54
C ALA A 127 -4.48 5.08 10.21
N ALA A 128 -5.73 5.32 10.62
CA ALA A 128 -6.85 4.44 10.30
C ALA A 128 -7.14 4.41 8.79
N ALA A 129 -7.10 5.57 8.13
CA ALA A 129 -7.22 5.64 6.68
C ALA A 129 -6.07 4.89 5.98
N GLN A 130 -4.83 5.08 6.42
CA GLN A 130 -3.68 4.39 5.84
C GLN A 130 -3.75 2.87 6.02
N MET A 131 -4.24 2.38 7.17
CA MET A 131 -4.45 0.96 7.41
C MET A 131 -5.53 0.39 6.48
N GLY A 132 -6.66 1.09 6.34
CA GLY A 132 -7.71 0.68 5.40
C GLY A 132 -7.20 0.58 3.97
N TYR A 133 -6.42 1.58 3.54
CA TYR A 133 -5.75 1.55 2.24
C TYR A 133 -4.84 0.32 2.07
N ARG A 134 -3.99 0.03 3.07
CA ARG A 134 -3.02 -1.10 3.01
C ARG A 134 -3.70 -2.46 2.93
N ILE A 135 -4.85 -2.62 3.61
CA ILE A 135 -5.64 -3.84 3.53
C ILE A 135 -6.10 -4.08 2.10
N SER A 136 -6.72 -3.07 1.47
CA SER A 136 -7.17 -3.18 0.07
C SER A 136 -6.02 -3.36 -0.90
N ASP A 137 -4.92 -2.62 -0.68
CA ASP A 137 -3.74 -2.64 -1.55
C ASP A 137 -3.16 -4.05 -1.64
N SER A 138 -3.01 -4.72 -0.49
CA SER A 138 -2.44 -6.06 -0.41
C SER A 138 -3.36 -7.18 -0.92
N ALA A 139 -4.67 -7.09 -0.67
CA ALA A 139 -5.58 -8.19 -0.95
C ALA A 139 -6.06 -8.20 -2.41
N ILE A 140 -6.36 -7.04 -3.00
CA ILE A 140 -6.97 -6.96 -4.33
C ILE A 140 -5.92 -7.00 -5.46
N ASP A 141 -4.67 -6.64 -5.19
CA ASP A 141 -3.58 -6.73 -6.18
C ASP A 141 -3.36 -8.15 -6.72
N MET A 142 -3.79 -9.19 -6.01
CA MET A 142 -3.71 -10.58 -6.47
C MET A 142 -4.62 -10.88 -7.68
N ILE A 143 -5.70 -10.11 -7.85
CA ILE A 143 -6.73 -10.36 -8.87
C ILE A 143 -6.77 -9.29 -9.96
N THR A 144 -5.87 -8.31 -9.91
CA THR A 144 -5.80 -7.29 -10.96
C THR A 144 -5.29 -7.89 -12.28
N PRO A 145 -6.04 -7.74 -13.39
CA PRO A 145 -5.58 -8.18 -14.71
C PRO A 145 -4.43 -7.33 -15.25
N LEU A 146 -4.17 -6.18 -14.62
CA LEU A 146 -3.13 -5.23 -15.01
C LEU A 146 -1.79 -5.51 -14.31
N SER A 147 -1.70 -6.61 -13.55
CA SER A 147 -0.46 -6.98 -12.86
C SER A 147 0.63 -7.34 -13.87
N ALA A 148 1.77 -6.64 -13.77
CA ALA A 148 2.95 -6.91 -14.59
C ALA A 148 3.58 -8.29 -14.31
N TYR A 149 3.18 -8.97 -13.23
CA TYR A 149 3.68 -10.29 -12.85
C TYR A 149 2.94 -11.45 -13.51
N ILE A 150 1.80 -11.20 -14.18
CA ILE A 150 0.98 -12.25 -14.81
C ILE A 150 1.79 -13.09 -15.81
N PRO A 151 2.62 -12.54 -16.71
CA PRO A 151 3.43 -13.35 -17.62
C PRO A 151 4.41 -14.27 -16.90
N VAL A 152 4.98 -13.83 -15.77
CA VAL A 152 5.90 -14.64 -14.96
C VAL A 152 5.16 -15.79 -14.30
N ILE A 153 3.97 -15.53 -13.73
CA ILE A 153 3.12 -16.56 -13.12
C ILE A 153 2.68 -17.59 -14.17
N LEU A 154 2.23 -17.13 -15.34
CA LEU A 154 1.86 -18.01 -16.45
C LEU A 154 3.05 -18.88 -16.88
N GLY A 155 4.24 -18.30 -17.03
CA GLY A 155 5.45 -19.05 -17.37
C GLY A 155 5.84 -20.10 -16.33
N MET A 156 5.52 -19.88 -15.05
CA MET A 156 5.68 -20.88 -14.00
C MET A 156 4.61 -21.97 -14.08
N MET A 157 3.34 -21.59 -14.26
CA MET A 157 2.23 -22.55 -14.38
C MET A 157 2.37 -23.44 -15.61
N GLU A 158 2.89 -22.91 -16.71
CA GLU A 158 3.13 -23.65 -17.96
C GLU A 158 4.06 -24.85 -17.76
N LYS A 159 5.01 -24.77 -16.81
CA LYS A 159 5.92 -25.87 -16.46
C LYS A 159 5.21 -27.05 -15.78
N TYR A 160 4.07 -26.81 -15.15
CA TYR A 160 3.34 -27.79 -14.34
C TYR A 160 1.96 -28.13 -14.94
N LYS A 161 1.64 -27.64 -16.14
CA LYS A 161 0.33 -27.85 -16.75
C LYS A 161 0.15 -29.30 -17.22
N ASN A 162 -1.08 -29.80 -17.13
CA ASN A 162 -1.42 -31.07 -17.75
C ASN A 162 -1.61 -30.90 -19.27
N LYS A 163 -1.35 -31.97 -20.03
CA LYS A 163 -1.57 -31.97 -21.50
C LYS A 163 -3.04 -31.64 -21.79
N GLY A 164 -3.27 -30.62 -22.61
CA GLY A 164 -4.60 -30.14 -22.99
C GLY A 164 -5.14 -28.97 -22.17
N GLN A 165 -4.43 -28.49 -21.15
CA GLN A 165 -4.82 -27.26 -20.44
C GLN A 165 -4.31 -26.01 -21.15
N GLU A 166 -5.24 -25.11 -21.48
CA GLU A 166 -4.94 -23.75 -21.91
C GLU A 166 -4.86 -22.85 -20.69
N LEU A 167 -3.69 -22.25 -20.48
CA LEU A 167 -3.46 -21.31 -19.39
C LEU A 167 -3.54 -19.89 -19.94
N GLY A 168 -4.49 -19.12 -19.42
CA GLY A 168 -4.65 -17.72 -19.77
C GLY A 168 -4.62 -16.84 -18.52
N ILE A 169 -4.65 -15.53 -18.77
CA ILE A 169 -4.78 -14.51 -17.71
C ILE A 169 -5.98 -14.82 -16.80
N GLY A 170 -7.11 -15.21 -17.40
CA GLY A 170 -8.32 -15.60 -16.65
C GLY A 170 -8.12 -16.82 -15.75
N THR A 171 -7.22 -17.75 -16.10
CA THR A 171 -6.88 -18.91 -15.26
C THR A 171 -6.15 -18.46 -13.99
N VAL A 172 -5.17 -17.55 -14.12
CA VAL A 172 -4.44 -16.99 -12.97
C VAL A 172 -5.38 -16.24 -12.03
N ILE A 173 -6.24 -15.37 -12.59
CA ILE A 173 -7.17 -14.56 -11.80
C ILE A 173 -8.21 -15.45 -11.12
N SER A 174 -8.83 -16.38 -11.85
CA SER A 174 -9.85 -17.29 -11.29
C SER A 174 -9.29 -18.16 -10.15
N LEU A 175 -8.06 -18.65 -10.29
CA LEU A 175 -7.40 -19.42 -9.24
C LEU A 175 -7.04 -18.57 -8.02
N SER A 176 -6.67 -17.30 -8.23
CA SER A 176 -6.26 -16.38 -7.15
C SER A 176 -7.45 -15.71 -6.45
N MET A 177 -8.59 -15.59 -7.13
CA MET A 177 -9.80 -14.92 -6.66
C MET A 177 -10.32 -15.42 -5.30
N PRO A 178 -10.50 -16.73 -5.05
CA PRO A 178 -10.97 -17.19 -3.74
C PRO A 178 -10.02 -16.79 -2.61
N TYR A 179 -8.70 -16.88 -2.83
CA TYR A 179 -7.70 -16.48 -1.83
C TYR A 179 -7.74 -14.98 -1.55
N SER A 180 -7.79 -14.17 -2.61
CA SER A 180 -7.86 -12.71 -2.51
C SER A 180 -9.09 -12.26 -1.72
N LEU A 181 -10.28 -12.78 -2.04
CA LEU A 181 -11.51 -12.42 -1.35
C LEU A 181 -11.53 -12.89 0.11
N LEU A 182 -11.04 -14.10 0.39
CA LEU A 182 -10.95 -14.60 1.76
C LEU A 182 -9.99 -13.76 2.61
N ILE A 183 -8.80 -13.45 2.08
CA ILE A 183 -7.82 -12.59 2.76
C ILE A 183 -8.39 -11.19 2.97
N TYR A 184 -9.11 -10.65 1.99
CA TYR A 184 -9.70 -9.32 2.08
C TYR A 184 -10.77 -9.24 3.17
N VAL A 185 -11.73 -10.17 3.17
CA VAL A 185 -12.77 -10.26 4.21
C VAL A 185 -12.15 -10.49 5.57
N PHE A 186 -11.18 -11.41 5.68
CA PHE A 186 -10.48 -11.67 6.94
C PHE A 186 -9.77 -10.42 7.47
N TRP A 187 -9.03 -9.69 6.64
CA TRP A 187 -8.36 -8.46 7.05
C TRP A 187 -9.33 -7.37 7.49
N ILE A 188 -10.46 -7.24 6.78
CA ILE A 188 -11.52 -6.30 7.17
C ILE A 188 -12.07 -6.67 8.55
N LEU A 189 -12.42 -7.95 8.76
CA LEU A 189 -12.94 -8.41 10.05
C LEU A 189 -11.93 -8.24 11.18
N PHE A 190 -10.67 -8.59 10.92
CA PHE A 190 -9.57 -8.40 11.86
C PHE A 190 -9.42 -6.92 12.23
N TYR A 191 -9.44 -6.03 11.23
CA TYR A 191 -9.28 -4.61 11.45
C TYR A 191 -10.46 -3.99 12.20
N VAL A 192 -11.69 -4.34 11.84
CA VAL A 192 -12.89 -3.92 12.56
C VAL A 192 -12.83 -4.39 14.01
N THR A 193 -12.47 -5.65 14.25
CA THR A 193 -12.31 -6.20 15.60
C THR A 193 -11.23 -5.45 16.39
N TRP A 194 -10.11 -5.12 15.76
CA TRP A 194 -9.02 -4.35 16.36
C TRP A 194 -9.49 -2.97 16.83
N LEU A 195 -10.28 -2.29 16.01
CA LEU A 195 -10.86 -0.98 16.33
C LEU A 195 -11.91 -1.07 17.45
N LEU A 196 -12.75 -2.12 17.45
CA LEU A 196 -13.76 -2.34 18.48
C LEU A 196 -13.15 -2.62 19.86
N ILE A 197 -12.00 -3.31 19.91
CA ILE A 197 -11.27 -3.56 21.16
C ILE A 197 -10.48 -2.30 21.60
N GLY A 198 -10.40 -1.27 20.75
CA GLY A 198 -9.72 -0.01 21.06
C GLY A 198 -8.20 -0.12 21.08
N LEU A 199 -7.64 -1.14 20.42
CA LEU A 199 -6.19 -1.33 20.39
C LEU A 199 -5.50 -0.25 19.55
N PRO A 200 -4.41 0.36 20.05
CA PRO A 200 -3.72 1.41 19.32
C PRO A 200 -3.23 0.88 17.96
N LEU A 201 -3.39 1.70 16.92
CA LEU A 201 -2.93 1.37 15.56
C LEU A 201 -1.40 1.50 15.43
N GLY A 202 -0.77 2.15 16.40
CA GLY A 202 0.67 2.25 16.51
C GLY A 202 1.09 2.94 17.81
N PRO A 203 2.39 3.02 18.08
CA PRO A 203 2.91 3.69 19.27
C PRO A 203 2.44 5.15 19.31
N GLY A 204 1.69 5.53 20.35
CA GLY A 204 1.15 6.88 20.50
C GLY A 204 -0.01 7.24 19.56
N VAL A 205 -0.59 6.26 18.86
CA VAL A 205 -1.75 6.45 17.98
C VAL A 205 -2.93 5.67 18.54
N SER A 206 -3.85 6.37 19.21
CA SER A 206 -5.10 5.79 19.69
C SER A 206 -5.93 5.25 18.52
N ALA A 207 -6.73 4.22 18.79
CA ALA A 207 -7.72 3.68 17.86
C ALA A 207 -8.89 4.64 17.58
N SER A 208 -8.76 5.92 17.98
CA SER A 208 -9.85 6.90 17.93
C SER A 208 -10.39 7.02 16.51
N MET A 209 -11.63 6.56 16.39
CA MET A 209 -12.61 6.98 15.37
C MET A 209 -13.38 8.19 15.87
#